data_AF-A0A1F6QMW8-F1
#
_entry.id   AF-A0A1F6QMW8-F1
#
_cell.length_a   1.000
_cell.length_b   1.000
_cell.length_c   1.000
_cell.angle_alpha   90.00
_cell.angle_beta   90.00
_cell.angle_gamma   90.00
#
_symmetry.space_group_name_H-M   'P 1'
#
loop_
_entity.id
_entity.type
_entity.pdbx_description
1 polymer ?
#
loop_
_entity_poly.entity_id
_entity_poly.type
_entity_poly.pdbx_seq_one_letter_code
_entity_poly.pdbx_strand_id
1 'polypeptide(L)'
;MKLVEIKELPVDEISDQLKKSQLELVNLKMKFASRQLEDPSQIRKKRKEIARLHTIKTQKLHEVISEPKTEKVKKVKKKVVTETFSKSEKPKRQTKKRGKPET
;
A
#
# COMPACT_ATOMS: atom_id res chain seq x y z
N MET A 1 -0.57 17.18 8.23
CA MET A 1 0.52 17.65 7.35
C MET A 1 0.01 18.40 6.13
N LYS A 2 0.71 19.47 5.74
CA LYS A 2 0.48 20.17 4.46
C LYS A 2 1.13 19.39 3.32
N LEU A 3 0.65 19.58 2.09
CA LEU A 3 1.14 18.83 0.93
C LEU A 3 2.58 19.19 0.55
N VAL A 4 2.99 20.44 0.80
CA VAL A 4 4.32 20.96 0.46
C VAL A 4 5.39 20.22 1.27
N GLU A 5 5.19 20.14 2.59
CA GLU A 5 6.06 19.41 3.53
C GLU A 5 6.26 17.94 3.12
N ILE A 6 5.20 17.28 2.62
CA ILE A 6 5.29 15.85 2.25
C ILE A 6 6.11 15.64 0.97
N LYS A 7 6.13 16.62 0.06
CA LYS A 7 6.87 16.52 -1.21
C LYS A 7 8.38 16.62 -1.01
N GLU A 8 8.82 17.41 -0.05
CA GLU A 8 10.24 17.65 0.25
C GLU A 8 10.93 16.43 0.89
N LEU A 9 10.16 15.54 1.55
CA LEU A 9 10.69 14.34 2.22
C LEU A 9 11.22 13.28 1.22
N PRO A 10 12.30 12.55 1.54
CA PRO A 10 12.76 11.41 0.75
C PRO A 10 11.77 10.23 0.79
N VAL A 11 11.85 9.34 -0.21
CA VAL A 11 10.90 8.22 -0.37
C VAL A 11 10.91 7.26 0.83
N ASP A 12 12.09 7.06 1.43
CA ASP A 12 12.26 6.17 2.58
C ASP A 12 11.57 6.75 3.83
N GLU A 13 11.74 8.05 4.09
CA GLU A 13 11.06 8.74 5.19
C GLU A 13 9.54 8.77 5.01
N ILE A 14 9.04 8.92 3.77
CA ILE A 14 7.60 8.80 3.47
C ILE A 14 7.08 7.41 3.89
N SER A 15 7.88 6.37 3.68
CA SER A 15 7.51 5.00 4.06
C SER A 15 7.45 4.80 5.57
N ASP A 16 8.35 5.43 6.31
CA ASP A 16 8.35 5.35 7.78
C ASP A 16 7.24 6.20 8.40
N GLN A 17 6.96 7.38 7.83
CA GLN A 17 5.82 8.20 8.21
C GLN A 17 4.48 7.50 7.95
N LEU A 18 4.38 6.69 6.87
CA LEU A 18 3.22 5.85 6.61
C LEU A 18 3.01 4.84 7.74
N LYS A 19 4.06 4.12 8.16
CA LYS A 19 3.97 3.15 9.28
C LYS A 19 3.54 3.84 10.57
N LYS A 20 4.19 4.95 10.93
CA LYS A 20 3.85 5.75 12.12
C LYS A 20 2.38 6.21 12.08
N SER A 21 1.94 6.73 10.94
CA SER A 21 0.58 7.22 10.77
C SER A 21 -0.48 6.13 10.81
N GLN A 22 -0.17 4.92 10.35
CA GLN A 22 -1.04 3.76 10.45
C GLN A 22 -1.20 3.29 11.91
N LEU A 23 -0.10 3.25 12.68
CA LEU A 23 -0.16 2.92 14.11
C LEU A 23 -1.01 3.93 14.89
N GLU A 24 -0.82 5.22 14.65
CA GLU A 24 -1.66 6.26 15.23
C GLU A 24 -3.14 6.10 14.86
N LEU A 25 -3.44 5.74 13.61
CA LEU A 25 -4.82 5.47 13.20
C LEU A 25 -5.43 4.29 13.97
N VAL A 26 -4.67 3.23 14.21
CA VAL A 26 -5.13 2.08 15.02
C VAL A 26 -5.41 2.53 16.45
N ASN A 27 -4.51 3.31 17.06
CA ASN A 27 -4.70 3.86 18.39
C ASN A 27 -5.95 4.74 18.48
N LEU A 28 -6.18 5.62 17.49
CA LEU A 28 -7.38 6.46 17.43
C LEU A 28 -8.65 5.61 17.28
N LYS A 29 -8.62 4.53 16.50
CA LYS A 29 -9.77 3.61 16.36
C LYS A 29 -10.05 2.87 17.66
N MET A 30 -9.02 2.43 18.39
CA MET A 30 -9.19 1.79 19.70
C MET A 30 -9.81 2.77 20.70
N LYS A 31 -9.29 4.00 20.81
CA LYS A 31 -9.85 5.04 21.67
C LYS A 31 -11.31 5.38 21.32
N PHE A 32 -11.63 5.43 20.03
CA PHE A 32 -12.98 5.66 19.55
C PHE A 32 -13.92 4.51 19.90
N ALA A 33 -13.48 3.26 19.77
CA ALA A 33 -14.25 2.09 20.18
C ALA A 33 -14.53 2.10 21.69
N SER A 34 -13.54 2.50 22.50
CA SER A 34 -13.69 2.70 23.95
C SER A 34 -14.49 3.95 24.33
N ARG A 35 -14.93 4.77 23.37
CA ARG A 35 -15.63 6.06 23.58
C ARG A 35 -14.84 7.08 24.41
N GLN A 36 -13.51 6.96 24.46
CA GLN A 36 -12.60 7.86 25.20
C GLN A 36 -11.97 8.93 24.30
N LEU A 37 -12.44 9.05 23.05
CA LEU A 37 -11.89 9.99 22.08
C LEU A 37 -12.71 11.29 22.06
N GLU A 38 -12.08 12.42 22.41
CA GLU A 38 -12.73 13.74 22.41
C GLU A 38 -13.09 14.23 21.01
N ASP A 39 -12.16 14.15 20.04
CA ASP A 39 -12.39 14.59 18.65
C ASP A 39 -12.39 13.41 17.65
N PRO A 40 -13.56 12.90 17.22
CA PRO A 40 -13.65 11.84 16.21
C PRO A 40 -13.17 12.31 14.83
N SER A 41 -13.10 13.62 14.58
CA SER A 41 -12.59 14.16 13.31
C SER A 41 -11.12 13.84 13.09
N GLN A 42 -10.36 13.56 14.16
CA GLN A 42 -8.96 13.14 14.08
C GLN A 42 -8.77 11.88 13.22
N ILE A 43 -9.69 10.93 13.30
CA ILE A 43 -9.66 9.71 12.47
C ILE A 43 -9.75 10.07 10.98
N ARG A 44 -10.64 11.01 10.63
CA ARG A 44 -10.79 11.48 9.25
C ARG A 44 -9.56 12.25 8.79
N LYS A 45 -9.00 13.12 9.62
CA LYS A 45 -7.76 13.85 9.34
C LYS A 45 -6.61 12.88 9.07
N LYS A 46 -6.46 11.85 9.91
CA LYS A 46 -5.39 10.85 9.79
C LYS A 46 -5.53 9.95 8.56
N ARG A 47 -6.75 9.54 8.20
CA ARG A 47 -7.01 8.84 6.93
C ARG A 47 -6.61 9.66 5.71
N LYS A 48 -6.93 10.95 5.70
CA LYS A 48 -6.54 11.86 4.61
C LYS A 48 -5.02 12.03 4.53
N GLU A 49 -4.34 12.10 5.67
CA GLU A 49 -2.88 12.16 5.72
C GLU A 49 -2.22 10.93 5.10
N ILE A 50 -2.66 9.72 5.48
CA ILE A 50 -2.18 8.46 4.88
C ILE A 50 -2.42 8.44 3.36
N ALA A 51 -3.61 8.85 2.90
CA ALA A 51 -3.92 8.91 1.47
C ALA A 51 -2.95 9.84 0.72
N ARG A 52 -2.67 11.03 1.27
CA ARG A 52 -1.73 11.99 0.67
C ARG A 52 -0.31 11.43 0.57
N LEU A 53 0.17 10.78 1.64
CA LEU A 53 1.49 10.12 1.64
C LEU A 53 1.59 9.06 0.55
N HIS A 54 0.55 8.22 0.37
CA HIS A 54 0.49 7.25 -0.72
C HIS A 54 0.51 7.92 -2.09
N THR A 55 -0.28 8.97 -2.31
CA THR A 55 -0.32 9.68 -3.58
C THR A 55 1.05 10.25 -3.95
N ILE A 56 1.75 10.89 -3.02
CA ILE A 56 3.07 11.48 -3.29
C ILE A 56 4.11 10.38 -3.54
N LYS A 57 4.07 9.29 -2.77
CA LYS A 57 4.92 8.12 -3.05
C LYS A 57 4.73 7.62 -4.48
N THR A 58 3.48 7.50 -4.92
CA THR A 58 3.14 7.08 -6.29
C THR A 58 3.59 8.11 -7.33
N GLN A 59 3.44 9.41 -7.07
CA GLN A 59 3.93 10.48 -7.95
C GLN A 59 5.44 10.37 -8.15
N LYS A 60 6.22 10.26 -7.07
CA LYS A 60 7.68 10.10 -7.15
C LYS A 60 8.09 8.84 -7.93
N LEU A 61 7.36 7.74 -7.74
CA LEU A 61 7.62 6.51 -8.51
C LEU A 61 7.32 6.69 -10.01
N HIS A 62 6.30 7.46 -10.37
CA HIS A 62 5.98 7.75 -11.78
C HIS A 62 6.93 8.77 -12.42
N GLU A 63 7.36 9.79 -11.67
CA GLU A 63 8.36 10.77 -12.14
C GLU A 63 9.64 10.06 -12.63
N VAL A 64 10.11 9.09 -11.85
CA VAL A 64 11.26 8.22 -12.22
C VAL A 64 11.02 7.41 -13.49
N ILE A 65 9.77 7.10 -13.84
CA ILE A 65 9.40 6.35 -15.06
C ILE A 65 9.28 7.28 -16.28
N SER A 66 9.00 8.57 -16.06
CA SER A 66 8.79 9.57 -17.12
C SER A 66 10.05 10.30 -17.59
N GLU A 67 11.21 10.06 -16.97
CA GLU A 67 12.51 10.50 -17.49
C GLU A 67 13.18 9.38 -18.32
N PRO A 68 13.07 9.38 -19.67
CA PRO A 68 13.88 8.51 -20.50
C PRO A 68 15.20 9.21 -20.87
N LYS A 69 16.34 8.60 -20.47
CA LYS A 69 17.71 8.62 -21.05
C LYS A 69 18.71 8.44 -19.88
N THR A 70 19.62 7.48 -19.78
CA THR A 70 20.37 6.66 -20.76
C THR A 70 20.75 5.28 -20.15
N GLU A 71 20.57 4.22 -20.95
CA GLU A 71 21.36 2.97 -20.99
C GLU A 71 22.18 2.56 -19.74
N LYS A 72 21.65 1.65 -18.91
CA LYS A 72 22.42 0.55 -18.24
C LYS A 72 21.60 -0.40 -17.34
N VAL A 73 20.29 -0.22 -17.16
CA VAL A 73 19.51 -1.10 -16.23
C VAL A 73 18.82 -2.29 -16.93
N LYS A 74 18.86 -2.40 -18.26
CA LYS A 74 18.24 -3.51 -19.01
C LYS A 74 18.81 -4.90 -18.70
N LYS A 75 19.95 -5.02 -18.00
CA LYS A 75 20.58 -6.32 -17.68
C LYS A 75 20.11 -6.95 -16.36
N VAL A 76 19.60 -6.18 -15.39
CA VAL A 76 19.25 -6.73 -14.06
C VAL A 76 17.84 -7.30 -14.01
N LYS A 77 16.86 -6.68 -14.70
CA LYS A 77 15.45 -7.11 -14.64
C LYS A 77 15.13 -8.37 -15.46
N LYS A 78 15.96 -8.75 -16.45
CA LYS A 78 15.75 -10.01 -17.19
C LYS A 78 16.18 -11.26 -16.41
N LYS A 79 17.07 -11.15 -15.42
CA LYS A 79 17.59 -12.31 -14.68
C LYS A 79 16.71 -12.74 -13.50
N VAL A 80 16.06 -11.78 -12.82
CA VAL A 80 15.25 -12.07 -11.61
C VAL A 80 13.86 -12.63 -11.96
N VAL A 81 13.31 -12.29 -13.13
CA VAL A 81 11.93 -12.67 -13.51
C VAL A 81 11.83 -14.12 -14.02
N THR A 82 12.94 -14.74 -14.44
CA THR A 82 12.91 -16.12 -14.98
C THR A 82 13.06 -17.21 -13.92
N GLU A 83 13.48 -16.91 -12.70
CA GLU A 83 13.73 -17.94 -11.67
C GLU A 83 12.60 -18.09 -10.64
N THR A 84 11.66 -17.14 -10.52
CA THR A 84 10.61 -17.18 -9.50
C THR A 84 9.26 -17.75 -9.96
N PHE A 85 9.14 -18.16 -11.24
CA PHE A 85 7.88 -18.66 -11.82
C PHE A 85 7.82 -20.19 -12.00
N SER A 86 8.64 -20.97 -11.27
CA SER A 86 8.64 -22.45 -11.39
C SER A 86 8.23 -23.25 -10.15
N LYS A 87 7.75 -22.62 -9.07
CA LYS A 87 7.13 -23.35 -7.93
C LYS A 87 5.94 -22.61 -7.32
N SER A 88 4.76 -22.78 -7.92
CA SER A 88 3.50 -22.84 -7.18
C SER A 88 2.45 -23.51 -8.07
N GLU A 89 2.37 -24.84 -7.98
CA GLU A 89 1.24 -25.60 -8.51
C GLU A 89 -0.06 -25.05 -7.89
N LYS A 90 -0.99 -24.58 -8.74
CA LYS A 90 -2.31 -24.16 -8.29
C LYS A 90 -3.08 -25.40 -7.84
N PRO A 91 -3.66 -25.46 -6.62
CA PRO A 91 -4.54 -26.55 -6.26
C PRO A 91 -5.82 -26.50 -7.12
N LYS A 92 -6.18 -27.63 -7.75
CA LYS A 92 -7.45 -27.83 -8.47
C LYS A 92 -8.61 -27.55 -7.52
N ARG A 93 -9.42 -26.54 -7.83
CA ARG A 93 -10.67 -26.22 -7.13
C ARG A 93 -11.70 -27.31 -7.48
N GLN A 94 -11.89 -28.30 -6.61
CA GLN A 94 -12.97 -29.28 -6.77
C GLN A 94 -14.32 -28.59 -6.56
N THR A 95 -15.09 -28.40 -7.63
CA THR A 95 -16.50 -28.03 -7.52
C THR A 95 -17.28 -29.26 -7.10
N LYS A 96 -17.66 -29.36 -5.82
CA LYS A 96 -18.66 -30.34 -5.39
C LYS A 96 -19.97 -30.03 -6.11
N LYS A 97 -20.42 -30.93 -6.99
CA LYS A 97 -21.77 -30.91 -7.56
C LYS A 97 -22.76 -30.85 -6.39
N ARG A 98 -23.53 -29.77 -6.29
CA ARG A 98 -24.72 -29.75 -5.43
C ARG A 98 -25.68 -30.79 -6.04
N GLY A 99 -25.87 -31.91 -5.35
CA GLY A 99 -26.90 -32.87 -5.72
C GLY A 99 -28.26 -32.16 -5.70
N LYS A 100 -29.07 -32.39 -6.73
CA LYS A 100 -30.48 -31.98 -6.71
C LYS A 100 -31.17 -32.72 -5.56
N PRO A 101 -32.07 -32.09 -4.80
CA PRO A 101 -32.97 -32.83 -3.95
C PRO A 101 -33.93 -33.63 -4.85
N GLU A 102 -33.96 -34.95 -4.69
CA GLU A 102 -35.06 -35.77 -5.19
C GLU A 102 -36.27 -35.54 -4.26
N THR A 103 -37.44 -35.52 -4.90
CA THR A 103 -38.80 -35.25 -4.36
C THR A 103 -39.18 -36.06 -3.15
#